data_AF-A0A806J4G9-F1
#
_entry.id   AF-A0A806J4G9-F1
#
_cell.length_a   1.000
_cell.length_b   1.000
_cell.length_c   1.000
_cell.angle_alpha   90.00
_cell.angle_beta   90.00
_cell.angle_gamma   90.00
#
_symmetry.space_group_name_H-M   'P 1'
#
loop_
_entity.id
_entity.type
_entity.pdbx_description
1 polymer ?
#
loop_
_entity_poly.entity_id
_entity_poly.type
_entity_poly.pdbx_seq_one_letter_code
_entity_poly.pdbx_strand_id
1 'polypeptide(L)'
;MSEQQLNTIQNLKTALSTKEIIAYLAEKFPLCFSLEGEAKPLKIGLFQDLVEALSNDEKISKTGLRQALRVYTMSWRYLHACKEGAVRVGLQGEEAGVVEAAQAEHAAQSLAEAKAAYAERKALQLKEKRKEERKTFFKQKAREAHAKKRAETKNKKCQKHL
;
A
#
# COMPACT_ATOMS: atom_id res chain seq x y z
N MET A 1 -29.14 -12.15 24.25
CA MET A 1 -28.00 -11.64 23.45
C MET A 1 -28.37 -11.82 22.00
N SER A 2 -28.71 -10.72 21.34
CA SER A 2 -29.44 -10.67 20.06
C SER A 2 -28.59 -11.22 18.91
N GLU A 3 -29.16 -12.12 18.11
CA GLU A 3 -28.53 -12.71 16.90
C GLU A 3 -28.00 -11.63 15.92
N GLN A 4 -28.58 -10.43 15.95
CA GLN A 4 -28.14 -9.28 15.14
C GLN A 4 -26.73 -8.76 15.51
N GLN A 5 -26.27 -8.96 16.75
CA GLN A 5 -24.91 -8.56 17.14
C GLN A 5 -23.84 -9.57 16.70
N LEU A 6 -24.18 -10.85 16.57
CA LEU A 6 -23.25 -11.88 16.11
C LEU A 6 -22.92 -11.72 14.62
N ASN A 7 -23.91 -11.37 13.79
CA ASN A 7 -23.69 -11.09 12.36
C ASN A 7 -22.80 -9.86 12.12
N THR A 8 -22.86 -8.86 13.01
CA THR A 8 -22.03 -7.64 12.89
C THR A 8 -20.57 -7.92 13.22
N ILE A 9 -20.29 -8.80 14.19
CA ILE A 9 -18.93 -9.15 14.62
C ILE A 9 -18.29 -10.18 13.67
N GLN A 10 -19.08 -11.09 13.08
CA GLN A 10 -18.58 -12.01 12.06
C GLN A 10 -18.16 -11.29 10.77
N ASN A 11 -18.88 -10.25 10.36
CA ASN A 11 -18.56 -9.44 9.17
C ASN A 11 -17.25 -8.63 9.30
N LEU A 12 -16.72 -8.43 10.52
CA LEU A 12 -15.45 -7.74 10.77
C LEU A 12 -14.22 -8.67 10.69
N LYS A 13 -14.41 -10.00 10.70
CA LYS A 13 -13.31 -10.99 10.66
C LYS A 13 -13.16 -11.71 9.32
N THR A 14 -14.11 -11.59 8.40
CA THR A 14 -14.13 -12.27 7.09
C THR A 14 -14.12 -11.32 5.89
N ALA A 15 -13.95 -10.01 6.10
CA ALA A 15 -13.80 -9.07 4.99
C ALA A 15 -12.34 -9.07 4.51
N LEU A 16 -12.14 -9.45 3.24
CA LEU A 16 -10.83 -9.38 2.59
C LEU A 16 -10.22 -7.97 2.72
N SER A 17 -8.91 -7.89 2.94
CA SER A 17 -8.19 -6.63 2.94
C SER A 17 -8.27 -5.95 1.56
N THR A 18 -8.07 -4.63 1.52
CA THR A 18 -8.14 -3.87 0.27
C THR A 18 -7.22 -4.42 -0.83
N LYS A 19 -6.05 -4.95 -0.46
CA LYS A 19 -5.10 -5.56 -1.41
C LYS A 19 -5.61 -6.91 -1.91
N GLU A 20 -6.16 -7.74 -1.04
CA GLU A 20 -6.74 -9.03 -1.40
C GLU A 20 -7.97 -8.86 -2.29
N ILE A 21 -8.79 -7.83 -2.05
CA ILE A 21 -9.91 -7.49 -2.94
C ILE A 21 -9.39 -7.14 -4.34
N ILE A 22 -8.34 -6.32 -4.46
CA ILE A 22 -7.75 -5.98 -5.77
C ILE A 22 -7.19 -7.23 -6.46
N ALA A 23 -6.52 -8.11 -5.71
CA ALA A 23 -5.98 -9.35 -6.26
C ALA A 23 -7.10 -10.26 -6.78
N TYR A 24 -8.14 -10.46 -5.98
CA TYR A 24 -9.32 -11.23 -6.37
C TYR A 24 -10.03 -10.65 -7.60
N LEU A 25 -10.15 -9.32 -7.68
CA LEU A 25 -10.71 -8.65 -8.86
C LEU A 25 -9.86 -8.87 -10.12
N ALA A 26 -8.53 -8.89 -9.99
CA ALA A 26 -7.63 -9.18 -11.11
C ALA A 26 -7.68 -10.65 -11.55
N GLU A 27 -7.89 -11.58 -10.63
CA GLU A 27 -8.09 -12.99 -10.97
C GLU A 27 -9.43 -13.21 -11.69
N LYS A 28 -10.50 -12.57 -11.22
CA LYS A 28 -11.85 -12.74 -11.78
C LYS A 28 -12.06 -11.95 -13.07
N PHE A 29 -11.43 -10.78 -13.18
CA PHE A 29 -11.57 -9.86 -14.31
C PHE A 29 -10.19 -9.42 -14.86
N PRO A 30 -9.41 -10.35 -15.45
CA PRO A 30 -8.03 -10.08 -15.87
C PRO A 30 -7.91 -9.08 -17.02
N LEU A 31 -8.99 -8.87 -17.78
CA LEU A 31 -9.02 -7.91 -18.89
C LEU A 31 -9.12 -6.46 -18.40
N CYS A 32 -9.74 -6.26 -17.24
CA CYS A 32 -10.04 -4.96 -16.66
C CYS A 32 -9.05 -4.60 -15.54
N PHE A 33 -8.75 -5.55 -14.67
CA PHE A 33 -7.82 -5.40 -13.56
C PHE A 33 -6.53 -6.16 -13.84
N SER A 34 -5.40 -5.47 -13.70
CA SER A 34 -4.07 -6.07 -13.84
C SER A 34 -3.29 -6.00 -12.53
N LEU A 35 -2.86 -7.16 -12.04
CA LEU A 35 -2.00 -7.30 -10.85
C LEU A 35 -0.54 -6.98 -11.18
N GLU A 36 -0.06 -7.38 -12.35
CA GLU A 36 1.32 -7.18 -12.82
C GLU A 36 1.26 -6.59 -14.24
N GLY A 37 1.95 -5.48 -14.50
CA GLY A 37 1.91 -4.76 -15.79
C GLY A 37 1.23 -3.38 -15.77
N GLU A 38 0.91 -2.86 -16.95
CA GLU A 38 0.24 -1.57 -17.09
C GLU A 38 -1.25 -1.72 -16.75
N ALA A 39 -1.74 -0.95 -15.79
CA ALA A 39 -3.16 -0.92 -15.48
C ALA A 39 -3.91 -0.23 -16.62
N LYS A 40 -5.10 -0.67 -17.00
CA LYS A 40 -5.88 0.02 -18.05
C LYS A 40 -6.86 1.02 -17.42
N PRO A 41 -7.16 2.15 -18.08
CA PRO A 41 -8.20 3.07 -17.60
C PRO A 41 -9.53 2.36 -17.47
N LEU A 42 -10.19 2.49 -16.32
CA LEU A 42 -11.44 1.80 -16.05
C LEU A 42 -12.64 2.57 -16.62
N LYS A 43 -13.70 1.84 -16.95
CA LYS A 43 -15.02 2.40 -17.26
C LYS A 43 -15.52 3.32 -16.14
N ILE A 44 -16.11 4.46 -16.50
CA ILE A 44 -16.79 5.33 -15.54
C ILE A 44 -18.02 4.58 -15.02
N GLY A 45 -18.17 4.50 -13.69
CA GLY A 45 -19.28 3.77 -13.08
C GLY A 45 -19.09 2.26 -12.98
N LEU A 46 -17.90 1.71 -13.29
CA LEU A 46 -17.58 0.27 -13.19
C LEU A 46 -17.94 -0.36 -11.82
N PHE A 47 -18.04 0.45 -10.77
CA PHE A 47 -18.48 0.01 -9.46
C PHE A 47 -19.87 -0.65 -9.49
N GLN A 48 -20.83 -0.16 -10.27
CA GLN A 48 -22.16 -0.76 -10.34
C GLN A 48 -22.10 -2.15 -10.99
N ASP A 49 -21.42 -2.25 -12.14
CA ASP A 49 -21.20 -3.51 -12.86
C ASP A 49 -20.51 -4.55 -11.95
N LEU A 50 -19.55 -4.12 -11.14
CA LEU A 50 -18.86 -4.98 -10.16
C LEU A 50 -19.80 -5.45 -9.05
N VAL A 51 -20.65 -4.57 -8.52
CA VAL A 51 -21.61 -4.95 -7.47
C VAL A 51 -22.63 -5.96 -8.00
N GLU A 52 -23.05 -5.83 -9.24
CA GLU A 52 -23.98 -6.77 -9.88
C GLU A 52 -23.30 -8.12 -10.14
N ALA A 53 -22.11 -8.12 -10.72
CA ALA A 53 -21.35 -9.34 -11.01
C ALA A 53 -20.86 -10.09 -9.76
N LEU A 54 -20.66 -9.37 -8.65
CA LEU A 54 -20.23 -9.90 -7.36
C LEU A 54 -21.38 -10.01 -6.35
N SER A 55 -22.63 -9.83 -6.77
CA SER A 55 -23.81 -9.91 -5.89
C SER A 55 -23.91 -11.25 -5.13
N ASN A 56 -23.38 -12.32 -5.71
CA ASN A 56 -23.35 -13.66 -5.13
C ASN A 56 -22.08 -13.95 -4.29
N ASP A 57 -21.09 -13.06 -4.29
CA ASP A 57 -19.83 -13.23 -3.55
C ASP A 57 -19.88 -12.48 -2.21
N GLU A 58 -20.22 -13.20 -1.14
CA GLU A 58 -20.30 -12.65 0.23
C GLU A 58 -18.93 -12.23 0.79
N LYS A 59 -17.83 -12.59 0.12
CA LYS A 59 -16.45 -12.27 0.53
C LYS A 59 -16.10 -10.78 0.38
N ILE A 60 -16.84 -10.03 -0.42
CA ILE A 60 -16.54 -8.63 -0.74
C ILE A 60 -17.71 -7.73 -0.34
N SER A 61 -17.47 -6.87 0.65
CA SER A 61 -18.43 -5.83 1.01
C SER A 61 -18.39 -4.66 0.02
N LYS A 62 -19.54 -4.01 -0.22
CA LYS A 62 -19.63 -2.81 -1.09
C LYS A 62 -18.69 -1.68 -0.65
N THR A 63 -18.50 -1.54 0.66
CA THR A 63 -17.57 -0.56 1.26
C THR A 63 -16.12 -0.93 0.98
N GLY A 64 -15.74 -2.20 1.18
CA GLY A 64 -14.41 -2.72 0.85
C GLY A 64 -14.09 -2.59 -0.64
N LEU A 65 -15.06 -2.89 -1.51
CA LEU A 65 -14.95 -2.75 -2.95
C LEU A 65 -14.69 -1.30 -3.38
N ARG A 66 -15.40 -0.33 -2.79
CA ARG A 66 -15.19 1.10 -3.07
C ARG A 66 -13.79 1.54 -2.63
N GLN A 67 -13.35 1.09 -1.45
CA GLN A 67 -12.01 1.39 -0.95
C GLN A 67 -10.92 0.78 -1.84
N ALA A 68 -11.11 -0.46 -2.29
CA ALA A 68 -10.23 -1.16 -3.23
C ALA A 68 -10.12 -0.42 -4.55
N LEU A 69 -11.24 -0.01 -5.14
CA LEU A 69 -11.27 0.74 -6.38
C LEU A 69 -10.56 2.09 -6.25
N ARG A 70 -10.77 2.79 -5.13
CA ARG A 70 -10.07 4.05 -4.85
C ARG A 70 -8.56 3.84 -4.73
N VAL A 71 -8.11 2.81 -4.02
CA VAL A 71 -6.68 2.50 -3.90
C VAL A 71 -6.08 2.11 -5.25
N TYR A 72 -6.81 1.34 -6.05
CA TYR A 72 -6.38 0.94 -7.40
C TYR A 72 -6.19 2.15 -8.31
N THR A 73 -7.18 3.06 -8.34
CA THR A 73 -7.18 4.25 -9.21
C THR A 73 -6.21 5.35 -8.75
N MET A 74 -5.79 5.36 -7.49
CA MET A 74 -4.73 6.25 -7.00
C MET A 74 -3.32 5.64 -7.10
N SER A 75 -3.20 4.40 -7.59
CA SER A 75 -1.90 3.78 -7.81
C SER A 75 -1.13 4.50 -8.92
N TRP A 76 0.19 4.65 -8.75
CA TRP A 76 1.05 5.24 -9.79
C TRP A 76 0.94 4.52 -11.13
N ARG A 77 0.70 3.20 -11.11
CA ARG A 77 0.50 2.39 -12.32
C ARG A 77 -0.75 2.82 -13.08
N TYR A 78 -1.83 3.10 -12.35
CA TYR A 78 -3.09 3.56 -12.94
C TYR A 78 -2.98 4.98 -13.47
N LEU A 79 -2.45 5.90 -12.65
CA LEU A 79 -2.27 7.29 -13.06
C LEU A 79 -1.36 7.42 -14.30
N HIS A 80 -0.38 6.54 -14.46
CA HIS A 80 0.49 6.51 -15.63
C HIS A 80 -0.22 6.05 -16.91
N ALA A 81 -1.22 5.17 -16.78
CA ALA A 81 -1.98 4.66 -17.91
C ALA A 81 -3.12 5.57 -18.35
N CYS A 82 -3.57 6.47 -17.47
CA CYS A 82 -4.53 7.52 -17.80
C CYS A 82 -3.90 8.60 -18.70
N LYS A 83 -3.66 8.25 -19.97
CA LYS A 83 -3.21 9.16 -21.02
C LYS A 83 -4.39 9.62 -21.88
N GLU A 84 -4.25 10.77 -22.51
CA GLU A 84 -5.22 11.26 -23.48
C GLU A 84 -5.41 10.24 -24.61
N GLY A 85 -6.65 9.98 -25.00
CA GLY A 85 -6.95 9.03 -26.06
C GLY A 85 -6.91 7.55 -25.64
N ALA A 86 -6.61 7.26 -24.37
CA ALA A 86 -6.61 5.88 -23.88
C ALA A 86 -8.05 5.34 -23.78
N VAL A 87 -8.28 4.15 -24.33
CA VAL A 87 -9.58 3.49 -24.30
C VAL A 87 -9.86 2.96 -22.91
N ARG A 88 -11.05 3.28 -22.39
CA ARG A 88 -11.55 2.78 -21.11
C ARG A 88 -12.04 1.37 -21.29
N VAL A 89 -11.71 0.51 -20.34
CA VAL A 89 -12.04 -0.90 -20.38
C VAL A 89 -13.13 -1.22 -19.36
N GLY A 90 -14.17 -1.89 -19.83
CA GLY A 90 -15.26 -2.44 -19.02
C GLY A 90 -14.88 -3.76 -18.35
N LEU A 91 -15.82 -4.33 -17.59
CA LEU A 91 -15.58 -5.53 -16.79
C LEU A 91 -15.15 -6.75 -17.64
N GLN A 92 -15.71 -6.88 -18.84
CA GLN A 92 -15.46 -7.98 -19.79
C GLN A 92 -14.44 -7.61 -20.88
N GLY A 93 -13.75 -6.47 -20.77
CA GLY A 93 -12.80 -6.02 -21.78
C GLY A 93 -13.41 -5.13 -22.88
N GLU A 94 -14.68 -4.74 -22.75
CA GLU A 94 -15.36 -3.88 -23.72
C GLU A 94 -14.86 -2.44 -23.68
N GLU A 95 -14.86 -1.77 -24.83
CA GLU A 95 -14.53 -0.35 -24.92
C GLU A 95 -15.67 0.50 -24.35
N ALA A 96 -15.38 1.22 -23.27
CA ALA A 96 -16.37 1.97 -22.49
C ALA A 96 -16.11 3.48 -22.52
N GLY A 97 -15.69 3.97 -23.70
CA GLY A 97 -15.33 5.36 -23.94
C GLY A 97 -13.82 5.61 -23.86
N VAL A 98 -13.43 6.89 -23.90
CA VAL A 98 -12.03 7.31 -23.99
C VAL A 98 -11.70 8.26 -22.84
N VAL A 99 -10.44 8.29 -22.42
CA VAL A 99 -9.94 9.29 -21.46
C VAL A 99 -9.77 10.63 -22.17
N GLU A 100 -10.48 11.63 -21.68
CA GLU A 100 -10.42 13.01 -22.19
C GLU A 100 -9.13 13.72 -21.72
N ALA A 101 -8.66 14.70 -22.50
CA ALA A 101 -7.44 15.47 -22.23
C ALA A 101 -7.40 16.02 -20.80
N ALA A 102 -8.48 16.66 -20.33
CA ALA A 102 -8.57 17.24 -18.99
C ALA A 102 -8.37 16.18 -17.87
N GLN A 103 -8.87 14.96 -18.07
CA GLN A 103 -8.73 13.87 -17.11
C GLN A 103 -7.32 13.30 -17.12
N ALA A 104 -6.70 13.22 -18.29
CA ALA A 104 -5.31 12.80 -18.43
C ALA A 104 -4.35 13.80 -17.79
N GLU A 105 -4.57 15.11 -17.99
CA GLU A 105 -3.80 16.17 -17.34
C GLU A 105 -3.88 16.09 -15.82
N HIS A 106 -5.10 15.96 -15.27
CA HIS A 106 -5.29 15.82 -13.83
C HIS A 106 -4.61 14.55 -13.28
N ALA A 107 -4.63 13.44 -14.02
CA ALA A 107 -3.94 12.21 -13.64
C ALA A 107 -2.40 12.40 -13.64
N ALA A 108 -1.87 13.10 -14.64
CA ALA A 108 -0.44 13.42 -14.73
C ALA A 108 0.01 14.35 -13.58
N GLN A 109 -0.79 15.37 -13.24
CA GLN A 109 -0.55 16.25 -12.10
C GLN A 109 -0.56 15.46 -10.78
N SER A 110 -1.60 14.64 -10.57
CA SER A 110 -1.72 13.78 -9.38
C SER A 110 -0.52 12.83 -9.23
N LEU A 111 -0.01 12.31 -10.35
CA LEU A 111 1.18 11.45 -10.37
C LEU A 111 2.44 12.21 -9.96
N ALA A 112 2.62 13.45 -10.44
CA ALA A 112 3.75 14.28 -10.07
C ALA A 112 3.73 14.62 -8.57
N GLU A 113 2.57 15.03 -8.05
CA GLU A 113 2.37 15.33 -6.62
C GLU A 113 2.62 14.09 -5.74
N ALA A 114 2.07 12.94 -6.13
CA ALA A 114 2.24 11.70 -5.37
C ALA A 114 3.71 11.26 -5.33
N LYS A 115 4.46 11.42 -6.43
CA LYS A 115 5.91 11.15 -6.47
C LYS A 115 6.68 12.10 -5.56
N ALA A 116 6.36 13.39 -5.58
CA ALA A 116 7.01 14.39 -4.73
C ALA A 116 6.76 14.09 -3.24
N ALA A 117 5.50 13.87 -2.85
CA ALA A 117 5.13 13.53 -1.48
C ALA A 117 5.79 12.22 -1.00
N TYR A 118 5.92 11.22 -1.87
CA TYR A 118 6.62 9.98 -1.54
C TYR A 118 8.12 10.20 -1.34
N ALA A 119 8.76 10.99 -2.21
CA ALA A 119 10.18 11.32 -2.09
C ALA A 119 10.48 12.04 -0.77
N GLU A 120 9.63 13.00 -0.39
CA GLU A 120 9.76 13.73 0.88
C GLU A 120 9.61 12.79 2.09
N ARG A 121 8.54 11.97 2.13
CA ARG A 121 8.34 10.98 3.20
C ARG A 121 9.49 10.00 3.31
N LYS A 122 10.01 9.52 2.17
CA LYS A 122 11.15 8.59 2.14
C LYS A 122 12.42 9.26 2.66
N ALA A 123 12.65 10.53 2.32
CA ALA A 123 13.79 11.29 2.82
C ALA A 123 13.71 11.50 4.35
N LEU A 124 12.54 11.82 4.89
CA LEU A 124 12.31 11.94 6.33
C LEU A 124 12.54 10.60 7.05
N GLN A 125 11.98 9.51 6.54
CA GLN A 125 12.19 8.17 7.11
C GLN A 125 13.67 7.75 7.09
N LEU A 126 14.40 8.05 6.02
CA LEU A 126 15.82 7.75 5.94
C LEU A 126 16.64 8.57 6.94
N LYS A 127 16.29 9.85 7.15
CA LYS A 127 16.92 10.70 8.17
C LYS A 127 16.68 10.14 9.58
N GLU A 128 15.46 9.73 9.91
CA GLU A 128 15.16 9.15 11.22
C GLU A 128 15.85 7.81 11.43
N LYS A 129 15.83 6.90 10.45
CA LYS A 129 16.58 5.64 10.51
C LYS A 129 18.08 5.85 10.74
N ARG A 130 18.70 6.78 10.00
CA ARG A 130 20.12 7.13 10.19
C ARG A 130 20.40 7.69 11.59
N LYS A 131 19.50 8.49 12.16
CA LYS A 131 19.64 9.00 13.53
C LYS A 131 19.56 7.86 14.55
N GLU A 132 18.62 6.93 14.38
CA GLU A 132 18.47 5.75 15.23
C GLU A 132 19.70 4.85 15.17
N GLU A 133 20.15 4.50 13.96
CA GLU A 133 21.38 3.72 13.72
C GLU A 133 22.62 4.40 14.34
N ARG A 134 22.73 5.72 14.23
CA ARG A 134 23.82 6.48 14.85
C ARG A 134 23.74 6.40 16.37
N LYS A 135 22.55 6.57 16.96
CA LYS A 135 22.34 6.47 18.42
C LYS A 135 22.67 5.06 18.94
N THR A 136 22.24 4.01 18.25
CA THR A 136 22.53 2.62 18.64
C THR A 136 24.03 2.32 18.53
N PHE A 137 24.69 2.78 17.45
CA PHE A 137 26.13 2.64 17.27
C PHE A 137 26.93 3.29 18.42
N PHE A 138 26.63 4.55 18.77
CA PHE A 138 27.34 5.22 19.87
C PHE A 138 27.05 4.57 21.23
N LYS A 139 25.82 4.10 21.47
CA LYS A 139 25.47 3.38 22.71
C LYS A 139 26.23 2.06 22.83
N GLN A 140 26.38 1.32 21.73
CA GLN A 140 27.17 0.09 21.69
C GLN A 140 28.66 0.37 21.96
N LYS A 141 29.24 1.36 21.26
CA LYS A 141 30.64 1.75 21.44
C LYS A 141 30.94 2.20 22.88
N ALA A 142 30.03 2.94 23.51
CA ALA A 142 30.15 3.34 24.91
C ALA A 142 30.11 2.13 25.86
N ARG A 143 29.21 1.17 25.63
CA ARG A 143 29.14 -0.08 26.41
C ARG A 143 30.43 -0.91 26.29
N GLU A 144 30.96 -1.06 25.08
CA GLU A 144 32.22 -1.78 24.83
C GLU A 144 33.41 -1.10 25.51
N ALA A 145 33.49 0.24 25.45
CA ALA A 145 34.53 1.01 26.12
C ALA A 145 34.45 0.85 27.65
N HIS A 146 33.25 0.92 28.23
CA HIS A 146 33.04 0.68 29.66
C HIS A 146 33.40 -0.76 30.07
N ALA A 147 33.05 -1.75 29.26
CA ALA A 147 33.40 -3.15 29.52
C ALA A 147 34.92 -3.38 29.50
N LYS A 148 35.63 -2.83 28.52
CA LYS A 148 37.10 -2.88 28.43
C LYS A 148 37.75 -2.21 29.66
N LYS A 149 37.32 -1.01 30.03
CA LYS A 149 37.84 -0.29 31.19
C LYS A 149 37.63 -1.08 32.50
N ARG A 150 36.47 -1.75 32.66
CA ARG A 150 36.19 -2.61 33.81
C ARG A 150 37.08 -3.85 33.85
N ALA A 151 37.34 -4.48 32.70
CA ALA A 151 38.25 -5.62 32.60
C ALA A 151 39.70 -5.24 32.94
N GLU A 152 40.20 -4.10 32.43
CA GLU A 152 41.53 -3.58 32.73
C GLU A 152 41.71 -3.25 34.22
N THR A 153 40.69 -2.64 34.84
CA THR A 153 40.71 -2.32 36.27
C THR A 153 40.73 -3.58 37.13
N LYS A 154 40.03 -4.64 36.71
CA LYS A 154 40.02 -5.93 37.42
C LYS A 154 41.37 -6.65 37.30
N ASN A 155 42.02 -6.61 36.14
CA ASN A 155 43.32 -7.23 35.91
C ASN A 155 44.44 -6.55 36.74
N LYS A 156 44.46 -5.20 36.77
CA LYS A 156 45.41 -4.44 37.61
C LYS A 156 45.26 -4.68 39.11
N LYS A 157 44.06 -5.07 39.57
CA LYS A 157 43.79 -5.39 40.98
C LYS A 157 44.29 -6.78 41.37
N CYS A 158 44.25 -7.76 40.45
CA CYS A 158 44.84 -9.09 40.66
C CYS A 158 46.38 -9.07 40.66
N GLN A 159 47.02 -8.22 39.87
CA GLN A 159 48.49 -8.13 39.79
C GLN A 159 49.15 -7.46 41.02
N LYS A 160 48.40 -6.80 41.89
CA LYS A 160 48.91 -6.11 43.10
C LYS A 160 48.85 -6.96 44.39
N HIS A 161 48.49 -8.23 44.29
CA HIS A 161 48.37 -9.15 45.44
C HIS A 161 49.21 -10.43 45.28
N LEU A 162 50.15 -10.44 44.32
CA LEU A 162 51.33 -11.30 44.35
C LEU A 162 52.54 -10.44 44.72
#